data_AF-A0A7S1PLC1-F1
#
_entry.id   AF-A0A7S1PLC1-F1
#
_cell.length_a   1.000
_cell.length_b   1.000
_cell.length_c   1.000
_cell.angle_alpha   90.00
_cell.angle_beta   90.00
_cell.angle_gamma   90.00
#
_symmetry.space_group_name_H-M   'P 1'
#
loop_
_entity.id
_entity.type
_entity.pdbx_description
1 polymer ?
#
loop_
_entity_poly.entity_id
_entity_poly.type
_entity_poly.pdbx_seq_one_letter_code
_entity_poly.pdbx_strand_id
1 'polypeptide(L)'
;GSTEAPAAAADFILEPLMLLGTPNGWNTAKAQKKHRMSFYSGRKPTPGRQESRLRLQVPAEGTSFKIVSAERPESFVLCPGAGPHDLRDGERSHVSVRFETGDVKKLPSFTIEGVGEEGEVEIRVSLSSNREMQVWFNEL
;
A
#
# COMPACT_ATOMS: atom_id res chain seq x y z
N GLY A 1 -15.27 12.56 -15.15
CA GLY A 1 -14.60 13.73 -14.56
C GLY A 1 -13.24 13.28 -14.13
N SER A 2 -12.20 13.74 -14.83
CA SER A 2 -10.81 13.38 -14.54
C SER A 2 -10.38 14.10 -13.27
N THR A 3 -10.25 13.39 -12.17
CA THR A 3 -9.61 13.93 -10.97
C THR A 3 -8.12 13.92 -11.24
N GLU A 4 -7.58 15.06 -11.67
CA GLU A 4 -6.15 15.29 -11.75
C GLU A 4 -5.55 14.97 -10.39
N ALA A 5 -4.67 13.97 -10.31
CA ALA A 5 -3.88 13.74 -9.11
C ALA A 5 -3.14 15.06 -8.82
N PRO A 6 -3.36 15.69 -7.66
CA PRO A 6 -2.81 17.02 -7.39
C PRO A 6 -1.30 16.99 -7.55
N ALA A 7 -0.69 18.11 -7.95
CA ALA A 7 0.77 18.22 -8.06
C ALA A 7 1.51 17.79 -6.77
N ALA A 8 0.84 17.84 -5.62
CA ALA A 8 1.28 17.27 -4.36
C ALA A 8 1.55 15.75 -4.42
N ALA A 9 0.85 14.97 -5.24
CA ALA A 9 1.15 13.55 -5.38
C ALA A 9 2.60 13.34 -5.88
N ALA A 10 3.16 14.22 -6.72
CA ALA A 10 4.49 14.07 -7.33
C ALA A 10 5.67 14.20 -6.35
N ASP A 11 5.58 15.09 -5.36
CA ASP A 11 6.66 15.32 -4.38
C ASP A 11 6.62 14.31 -3.21
N PHE A 12 5.47 13.67 -3.00
CA PHE A 12 5.21 12.84 -1.83
C PHE A 12 5.50 11.36 -2.08
N ILE A 13 5.72 10.96 -3.34
CA ILE A 13 6.07 9.57 -3.71
C ILE A 13 7.43 9.18 -3.12
N LEU A 14 8.31 10.14 -2.81
CA LEU A 14 9.60 9.87 -2.15
C LEU A 14 9.46 9.47 -0.68
N GLU A 15 8.30 9.69 -0.05
CA GLU A 15 8.14 9.39 1.37
C GLU A 15 8.06 7.89 1.63
N PRO A 16 8.58 7.45 2.78
CA PRO A 16 8.37 6.09 3.23
C PRO A 16 6.88 5.75 3.37
N LEU A 17 6.42 4.60 2.84
CA LEU A 17 5.06 4.08 3.00
C LEU A 17 4.96 3.03 4.12
N MET A 18 3.93 3.08 4.96
CA MET A 18 3.68 2.06 5.98
C MET A 18 2.29 1.45 5.90
N LEU A 19 2.15 0.25 6.48
CA LEU A 19 0.87 -0.44 6.62
C LEU A 19 0.25 -0.12 7.98
N LEU A 20 -0.94 0.50 7.99
CA LEU A 20 -1.72 0.80 9.19
C LEU A 20 -3.02 0.01 9.18
N GLY A 21 -3.27 -0.85 10.16
CA GLY A 21 -4.41 -1.77 10.10
C GLY A 21 -4.52 -2.74 11.27
N THR A 22 -5.28 -3.82 11.07
CA THR A 22 -5.47 -4.90 12.05
C THR A 22 -4.17 -5.49 12.61
N PRO A 23 -3.08 -5.72 11.83
CA PRO A 23 -1.84 -6.32 12.37
C PRO A 23 -1.16 -5.48 13.45
N ASN A 24 -1.38 -4.17 13.39
CA ASN A 24 -0.87 -3.21 14.36
C ASN A 24 -1.96 -2.56 15.23
N GLY A 25 -3.20 -3.05 15.16
CA GLY A 25 -4.33 -2.52 15.94
C GLY A 25 -4.61 -1.04 15.65
N TRP A 26 -4.42 -0.60 14.40
CA TRP A 26 -4.56 0.79 13.97
C TRP A 26 -3.66 1.78 14.75
N ASN A 27 -2.51 1.31 15.24
CA ASN A 27 -1.56 2.12 16.00
C ASN A 27 -0.34 2.46 15.14
N THR A 28 -0.20 3.76 14.82
CA THR A 28 0.89 4.29 13.99
C THR A 28 2.28 4.00 14.53
N ALA A 29 2.51 4.17 15.83
CA ALA A 29 3.82 3.92 16.43
C ALA A 29 4.20 2.43 16.37
N LYS A 30 3.21 1.52 16.49
CA LYS A 30 3.40 0.08 16.33
C LYS A 30 3.62 -0.28 14.86
N ALA A 31 2.91 0.36 13.92
CA ALA A 31 3.08 0.18 12.49
C ALA A 31 4.52 0.50 12.04
N GLN A 32 5.04 1.67 12.45
CA GLN A 32 6.41 2.12 12.16
C GLN A 32 7.49 1.16 12.68
N LYS A 33 7.25 0.49 13.83
CA LYS A 33 8.20 -0.42 14.47
C LYS A 33 8.15 -1.85 13.91
N LYS A 34 6.96 -2.39 13.67
CA LYS A 34 6.73 -3.80 13.33
C LYS A 34 6.88 -4.10 11.85
N HIS A 35 6.44 -3.20 10.98
CA HIS A 35 6.51 -3.40 9.53
C HIS A 35 7.68 -2.60 9.01
N ARG A 36 8.90 -3.03 9.38
CA ARG A 36 10.14 -2.43 8.86
C ARG A 36 10.07 -2.45 7.34
N MET A 37 9.78 -1.29 6.77
CA MET A 37 9.86 -1.09 5.35
C MET A 37 11.25 -1.49 4.89
N SER A 38 11.31 -2.49 4.01
CA SER A 38 12.53 -2.73 3.27
C SER A 38 12.41 -1.92 1.99
N PHE A 39 12.96 -0.71 2.00
CA PHE A 39 13.20 0.01 0.76
C PHE A 39 14.17 -0.80 -0.07
N TYR A 40 13.66 -1.55 -1.04
CA TYR A 40 14.53 -2.15 -2.04
C TYR A 40 14.89 -1.07 -3.07
N SER A 41 15.97 -0.33 -2.81
CA SER A 41 16.66 0.46 -3.82
C SER A 41 17.52 -0.40 -4.76
N GLY A 42 17.26 -1.71 -4.84
CA GLY A 42 18.14 -2.67 -5.52
C GLY A 42 18.07 -2.63 -7.06
N ARG A 43 17.32 -1.70 -7.65
CA ARG A 43 17.58 -1.23 -9.00
C ARG A 43 17.74 0.27 -8.97
N LYS A 44 18.76 0.78 -9.68
CA LYS A 44 18.91 2.22 -9.94
C LYS A 44 17.51 2.78 -10.27
N PRO A 45 17.06 3.84 -9.58
CA PRO A 45 15.78 4.48 -9.86
C PRO A 45 15.67 4.65 -11.37
N THR A 46 14.68 4.00 -11.98
CA THR A 46 14.40 4.27 -13.39
C THR A 46 13.78 5.65 -13.42
N PRO A 47 14.31 6.63 -14.18
CA PRO A 47 13.73 7.96 -14.24
C PRO A 47 12.23 7.86 -14.54
N GLY A 48 11.40 8.42 -13.66
CA GLY A 48 9.94 8.38 -13.80
C GLY A 48 9.23 7.09 -13.36
N ARG A 49 9.91 6.15 -12.69
CA ARG A 49 9.28 4.98 -12.08
C ARG A 49 9.82 4.72 -10.67
N GLN A 50 8.93 4.75 -9.69
CA GLN A 50 9.24 4.44 -8.30
C GLN A 50 8.49 3.19 -7.86
N GLU A 51 9.15 2.35 -7.07
CA GLU A 51 8.60 1.13 -6.49
C GLU A 51 8.92 1.07 -4.99
N SER A 52 7.93 0.72 -4.18
CA SER A 52 8.08 0.42 -2.75
C SER A 52 7.59 -0.99 -2.49
N ARG A 53 8.24 -1.69 -1.56
CA ARG A 53 7.85 -3.04 -1.15
C ARG A 53 7.66 -3.10 0.36
N LEU A 54 6.58 -3.75 0.78
CA LEU A 54 6.17 -3.90 2.16
C LEU A 54 5.91 -5.38 2.40
N ARG A 55 6.30 -5.91 3.57
CA ARG A 55 5.97 -7.27 3.96
C ARG A 55 4.91 -7.26 5.03
N LEU A 56 3.93 -8.13 4.86
CA LEU A 56 2.79 -8.26 5.75
C LEU A 56 2.62 -9.72 6.12
N GLN A 57 2.69 -9.98 7.42
CA GLN A 57 2.21 -11.24 7.98
C GLN A 57 0.68 -11.21 7.99
N VAL A 58 0.05 -12.13 7.28
CA VAL A 58 -1.40 -12.29 7.16
C VAL A 58 -1.85 -13.40 8.10
N PRO A 59 -2.66 -13.10 9.12
CA PRO A 59 -3.27 -14.12 9.99
C PRO A 59 -4.19 -15.07 9.21
N ALA A 60 -4.47 -16.24 9.79
CA ALA A 60 -5.34 -17.26 9.19
C ALA A 60 -6.75 -16.76 8.86
N GLU A 61 -7.26 -15.79 9.63
CA GLU A 61 -8.55 -15.13 9.43
C GLU A 61 -8.51 -13.97 8.42
N GLY A 62 -7.33 -13.61 7.91
CA GLY A 62 -7.12 -12.48 7.01
C GLY A 62 -6.79 -11.19 7.74
N THR A 63 -6.74 -10.10 6.99
CA THR A 63 -6.29 -8.80 7.52
C THR A 63 -6.86 -7.62 6.74
N SER A 64 -7.00 -6.47 7.41
CA SER A 64 -7.38 -5.22 6.76
C SER A 64 -6.40 -4.10 7.15
N PHE A 65 -5.95 -3.35 6.16
CA PHE A 65 -4.96 -2.31 6.35
C PHE A 65 -5.08 -1.20 5.31
N LYS A 66 -4.34 -0.12 5.56
CA LYS A 66 -4.16 1.02 4.67
C LYS A 66 -2.68 1.20 4.40
N ILE A 67 -2.37 1.71 3.22
CA ILE A 67 -1.02 2.13 2.88
C ILE A 67 -0.99 3.65 3.03
N VAL A 68 -0.17 4.14 3.96
CA VAL A 68 -0.11 5.56 4.32
C VAL A 68 1.33 6.07 4.29
N SER A 69 1.54 7.37 4.24
CA SER A 69 2.88 7.93 4.49
C SER A 69 3.31 7.66 5.93
N ALA A 70 4.56 7.21 6.11
CA ALA A 70 5.15 6.99 7.42
C ALA A 70 5.50 8.30 8.13
N GLU A 71 5.73 9.38 7.38
CA GLU A 71 6.04 10.71 7.89
C GLU A 71 4.75 11.51 8.16
N ARG A 72 3.75 11.36 7.29
CA ARG A 72 2.51 12.14 7.29
C ARG A 72 1.26 11.25 7.07
N PRO A 73 0.94 10.36 8.02
CA PRO A 73 -0.08 9.30 7.86
C PRO A 73 -1.50 9.79 7.57
N GLU A 74 -1.86 11.00 7.99
CA GLU A 74 -3.19 11.59 7.79
C GLU A 74 -3.29 12.42 6.50
N SER A 75 -2.14 12.76 5.92
CA SER A 75 -2.06 13.59 4.71
C SER A 75 -1.95 12.77 3.44
N PHE A 76 -1.69 11.47 3.55
CA PHE A 76 -1.54 10.58 2.41
C PHE A 76 -2.00 9.17 2.74
N VAL A 77 -3.14 8.78 2.14
CA VAL A 77 -3.69 7.43 2.24
C VAL A 77 -3.96 6.91 0.85
N LEU A 78 -3.32 5.79 0.50
CA LEU A 78 -3.72 5.03 -0.68
C LEU A 78 -4.94 4.20 -0.33
N CYS A 79 -5.99 4.40 -1.11
CA CYS A 79 -7.23 3.65 -0.99
C CYS A 79 -7.41 2.78 -2.24
N PRO A 80 -7.98 1.58 -2.10
CA PRO A 80 -8.33 0.78 -3.27
C PRO A 80 -9.33 1.53 -4.16
N GLY A 81 -9.07 1.49 -5.47
CA GLY A 81 -9.99 1.93 -6.52
C GLY A 81 -11.05 0.88 -6.81
N ALA A 82 -11.68 0.98 -7.98
CA ALA A 82 -12.60 -0.06 -8.44
C ALA A 82 -11.82 -1.29 -8.90
N GLY A 83 -12.18 -2.48 -8.42
CA GLY A 83 -11.52 -3.74 -8.77
C GLY A 83 -11.54 -4.75 -7.63
N PRO A 84 -10.92 -5.94 -7.83
CA PRO A 84 -10.80 -6.93 -6.78
C PRO A 84 -9.96 -6.38 -5.62
N HIS A 85 -10.46 -6.58 -4.40
CA HIS A 85 -9.71 -6.28 -3.17
C HIS A 85 -8.78 -7.43 -2.78
N ASP A 86 -9.05 -8.62 -3.33
CA ASP A 86 -8.34 -9.88 -3.07
C ASP A 86 -7.39 -10.18 -4.22
N LEU A 87 -6.17 -10.63 -3.91
CA LEU A 87 -5.08 -10.72 -4.87
C LEU A 87 -4.42 -12.08 -4.77
N ARG A 88 -4.26 -12.74 -5.92
CA ARG A 88 -3.77 -14.11 -6.04
C ARG A 88 -2.40 -14.11 -6.70
N ASP A 89 -1.51 -14.96 -6.19
CA ASP A 89 -0.17 -15.15 -6.76
C ASP A 89 -0.23 -15.56 -8.24
N GLY A 90 0.73 -15.05 -9.04
CA GLY A 90 0.85 -15.31 -10.47
C GLY A 90 -0.18 -14.64 -11.38
N GLU A 91 -1.24 -14.03 -10.82
CA GLU A 91 -2.24 -13.32 -11.60
C GLU A 91 -1.79 -11.87 -11.88
N ARG A 92 -1.98 -11.35 -13.10
CA ARG A 92 -1.68 -9.94 -13.45
C ARG A 92 -2.68 -8.94 -12.81
N SER A 93 -3.27 -9.31 -11.70
CA SER A 93 -4.24 -8.53 -10.94
C SER A 93 -3.48 -7.47 -10.15
N HIS A 94 -3.69 -6.21 -10.52
CA HIS A 94 -3.20 -5.06 -9.77
C HIS A 94 -4.41 -4.24 -9.36
N VAL A 95 -4.35 -3.65 -8.17
CA VAL A 95 -5.40 -2.74 -7.71
C VAL A 95 -5.01 -1.35 -8.18
N SER A 96 -5.83 -0.74 -9.04
CA SER A 96 -5.76 0.70 -9.26
C SER A 96 -6.08 1.38 -7.94
N VAL A 97 -5.25 2.31 -7.49
CA VAL A 97 -5.48 3.01 -6.22
C VAL A 97 -5.82 4.47 -6.46
N ARG A 98 -6.50 5.06 -5.49
CA ARG A 98 -6.77 6.49 -5.42
C ARG A 98 -6.03 7.09 -4.24
N PHE A 99 -5.59 8.32 -4.44
CA PHE A 99 -5.04 9.15 -3.40
C PHE A 99 -6.18 9.87 -2.68
N GLU A 100 -6.19 9.76 -1.35
CA GLU A 100 -7.15 10.44 -0.50
C GLU A 100 -6.43 11.13 0.66
N THR A 101 -7.00 12.24 1.12
CA THR A 101 -6.60 12.95 2.34
C THR A 101 -7.75 12.97 3.32
N GLY A 102 -7.45 13.01 4.63
CA GLY A 102 -8.45 13.15 5.67
C GLY A 102 -8.38 12.07 6.74
N ASP A 103 -9.50 11.85 7.43
CA ASP A 103 -9.56 10.92 8.55
C ASP A 103 -9.33 9.48 8.08
N VAL A 104 -8.10 9.02 8.29
CA VAL A 104 -7.60 7.70 7.89
C VAL A 104 -8.59 6.61 8.28
N LYS A 105 -9.23 6.70 9.45
CA LYS A 105 -10.15 5.67 9.96
C LYS A 105 -11.44 5.55 9.14
N LYS A 106 -11.86 6.62 8.46
CA LYS A 106 -13.09 6.66 7.64
C LYS A 106 -12.86 6.29 6.18
N LEU A 107 -11.61 6.28 5.74
CA LEU A 107 -11.29 5.94 4.36
C LEU A 107 -11.47 4.43 4.11
N PRO A 108 -11.54 3.98 2.85
CA PRO A 108 -11.50 2.56 2.51
C PRO A 108 -10.18 1.89 2.94
N SER A 109 -10.21 0.58 3.14
CA SER A 109 -9.04 -0.23 3.49
C SER A 109 -8.87 -1.32 2.44
N PHE A 110 -7.63 -1.76 2.25
CA PHE A 110 -7.35 -3.03 1.59
C PHE A 110 -7.72 -4.16 2.54
N THR A 111 -8.13 -5.29 1.97
CA THR A 111 -8.45 -6.50 2.71
C THR A 111 -7.78 -7.67 2.02
N ILE A 112 -7.18 -8.57 2.78
CA ILE A 112 -6.72 -9.87 2.29
C ILE A 112 -7.53 -10.89 3.06
N GLU A 113 -8.34 -11.67 2.36
CA GLU A 113 -9.07 -12.79 2.96
C GLU A 113 -8.11 -13.85 3.51
N GLY A 114 -8.46 -14.41 4.66
CA GLY A 114 -7.70 -15.49 5.27
C GLY A 114 -7.99 -16.83 4.58
N VAL A 115 -6.95 -17.64 4.43
CA VAL A 115 -7.05 -18.99 3.84
C VAL A 115 -7.00 -20.11 4.89
N GLY A 116 -7.07 -19.77 6.18
CA GLY A 116 -7.06 -20.72 7.29
C GLY A 116 -5.67 -21.06 7.84
N GLU A 117 -4.61 -20.52 7.25
CA GLU A 117 -3.23 -20.59 7.75
C GLU A 117 -2.56 -19.22 7.69
N GLU A 118 -1.54 -19.02 8.53
CA GLU A 118 -0.76 -17.78 8.57
C GLU A 118 0.26 -17.76 7.42
N GLY A 119 0.36 -16.64 6.70
CA GLY A 119 1.26 -16.49 5.55
C GLY A 119 1.97 -15.13 5.51
N GLU A 120 3.03 -15.03 4.70
CA GLU A 120 3.71 -13.75 4.42
C GLU A 120 3.32 -13.27 3.01
N VAL A 121 2.97 -11.99 2.90
CA VAL A 121 2.64 -11.33 1.61
C VAL A 121 3.58 -10.15 1.39
N GLU A 122 4.18 -10.08 0.20
CA GLU A 122 4.88 -8.91 -0.31
C GLU A 122 3.91 -7.99 -1.06
N ILE A 123 3.73 -6.77 -0.55
CA ILE A 123 2.96 -5.71 -1.19
C ILE A 123 3.92 -4.81 -1.95
N ARG A 124 3.72 -4.68 -3.25
CA ARG A 124 4.48 -3.78 -4.12
C ARG A 124 3.61 -2.61 -4.52
N VAL A 125 4.05 -1.39 -4.24
CA VAL A 125 3.42 -0.15 -4.71
C VAL A 125 4.30 0.40 -5.82
N SER A 126 3.76 0.66 -7.00
CA SER A 126 4.53 1.31 -8.06
C SER A 126 3.75 2.44 -8.72
N LEU A 127 4.49 3.45 -9.14
CA LEU A 127 3.98 4.60 -9.86
C LEU A 127 4.52 4.57 -11.28
N SER A 128 3.63 4.65 -12.27
CA SER A 128 3.99 4.85 -13.67
C SER A 128 4.14 6.34 -14.01
N SER A 129 4.86 6.61 -15.10
CA SER A 129 5.16 7.96 -15.59
C SER A 129 3.92 8.79 -15.96
N ASN A 130 2.78 8.14 -16.20
CA ASN A 130 1.47 8.76 -16.40
C ASN A 130 0.73 9.10 -15.08
N ARG A 131 1.42 9.00 -13.92
CA ARG A 131 0.90 9.24 -12.57
C ARG A 131 -0.17 8.25 -12.11
N GLU A 132 -0.30 7.11 -12.77
CA GLU A 132 -1.13 6.03 -12.27
C GLU A 132 -0.39 5.26 -11.18
N MET A 133 -1.01 5.17 -10.01
CA MET A 133 -0.53 4.33 -8.92
C MET A 133 -1.19 2.97 -8.98
N GLN A 134 -0.39 1.95 -8.81
CA GLN A 134 -0.83 0.56 -8.83
C GLN A 134 -0.21 -0.17 -7.64
N VAL A 135 -0.98 -1.06 -7.04
CA VAL A 135 -0.52 -1.93 -5.97
C VAL A 135 -0.67 -3.39 -6.41
N TRP A 136 0.40 -4.17 -6.22
CA TRP A 136 0.47 -5.61 -6.44
C TRP A 136 0.77 -6.31 -5.13
N PHE A 137 0.36 -7.56 -5.03
CA PHE A 137 0.55 -8.40 -3.85
C PHE A 137 1.02 -9.77 -4.33
N ASN A 138 2.08 -10.27 -3.72
CA ASN A 138 2.63 -11.60 -4.01
C ASN A 138 2.70 -12.36 -2.68
N GLU A 139 2.10 -13.55 -2.60
CA GLU A 139 2.37 -14.48 -1.51
C GLU A 139 3.83 -14.96 -1.60
N LEU A 140 4.50 -15.14 -0.45
CA LEU A 140 5.90 -15.55 -0.37
C LEU A 140 6.08 -16.99 0.10
#